data_AF-A0AAD6Z5D4-F1
#
_entry.id   AF-A0AAD6Z5D4-F1
#
_cell.length_a   1.000
_cell.length_b   1.000
_cell.length_c   1.000
_cell.angle_alpha   90.00
_cell.angle_beta   90.00
_cell.angle_gamma   90.00
#
_symmetry.space_group_name_H-M   'P 1'
#
loop_
_entity.id
_entity.type
_entity.pdbx_description
1 polymer ?
#
loop_
_entity_poly.entity_id
_entity_poly.type
_entity_poly.pdbx_seq_one_letter_code
_entity_poly.pdbx_strand_id
1 'polypeptide(L)'
;HPEIVEDIVSQLADLRSAGAPLSLATVRCLIIAIISERAPELFEHRFKDGSRFRVSDSFCRKFLDKSLAWSMRKGTKAAQKLPVDA
;
A
#
# COMPACT_ATOMS: atom_id res chain seq x y z
N HIS A 1 -2.20 17.30 -3.33
CA HIS A 1 -3.30 16.39 -2.96
C HIS A 1 -3.15 15.87 -1.53
N PRO A 2 -3.06 16.73 -0.49
CA PRO A 2 -3.15 16.27 0.91
C PRO A 2 -4.46 15.53 1.20
N GLU A 3 -5.57 15.96 0.62
CA GLU A 3 -6.90 15.36 0.77
C GLU A 3 -6.93 13.89 0.37
N ILE A 4 -6.26 13.54 -0.73
CA ILE A 4 -6.17 12.15 -1.21
C ILE A 4 -5.30 11.30 -0.27
N VAL A 5 -4.25 11.89 0.29
CA VAL A 5 -3.39 11.20 1.25
C VAL A 5 -4.16 10.86 2.53
N GLU A 6 -4.95 11.81 3.04
CA GLU A 6 -5.81 11.62 4.21
C GLU A 6 -6.83 10.51 3.99
N ASP A 7 -7.49 10.49 2.82
CA ASP A 7 -8.43 9.44 2.44
C ASP A 7 -7.77 8.04 2.40
N ILE A 8 -6.61 7.94 1.76
CA ILE A 8 -5.85 6.68 1.70
C ILE A 8 -5.47 6.22 3.12
N VAL A 9 -4.95 7.13 3.94
CA VAL A 9 -4.52 6.85 5.31
C VAL A 9 -5.68 6.38 6.17
N SER A 10 -6.84 7.04 6.08
CA SER A 10 -8.06 6.65 6.79
C SER A 10 -8.49 5.23 6.44
N GLN A 11 -8.64 4.91 5.14
CA GLN A 11 -9.10 3.57 4.75
C GLN A 11 -8.10 2.46 5.13
N LEU A 12 -6.79 2.73 5.06
CA LEU A 12 -5.78 1.77 5.51
C LEU A 12 -5.82 1.56 7.02
N ALA A 13 -6.08 2.62 7.80
CA ALA A 13 -6.28 2.52 9.25
C ALA A 13 -7.53 1.71 9.59
N ASP A 14 -8.64 1.95 8.90
CA ASP A 14 -9.90 1.22 9.08
C ASP A 14 -9.73 -0.27 8.80
N LEU A 15 -9.12 -0.64 7.68
CA LEU A 15 -8.82 -2.03 7.33
C LEU A 15 -7.95 -2.72 8.39
N ARG A 16 -6.94 -2.02 8.91
CA ARG A 16 -6.10 -2.57 9.97
C ARG A 16 -6.86 -2.75 11.28
N SER A 17 -7.70 -1.79 11.64
CA SER A 17 -8.52 -1.85 12.86
C SER A 17 -9.55 -2.99 12.81
N ALA A 18 -10.05 -3.30 11.61
CA ALA A 18 -10.92 -4.44 11.34
C ALA A 18 -10.19 -5.79 11.33
N GLY A 19 -8.86 -5.82 11.54
CA GLY A 19 -8.06 -7.04 11.52
C GLY A 19 -7.80 -7.60 10.10
N ALA A 20 -8.09 -6.83 9.04
CA ALA A 20 -7.86 -7.27 7.68
C ALA A 20 -6.34 -7.34 7.39
N PRO A 21 -5.86 -8.40 6.71
CA PRO A 21 -4.46 -8.51 6.34
C PRO A 21 -4.10 -7.46 5.28
N LEU A 22 -3.21 -6.52 5.65
CA LEU A 22 -2.65 -5.55 4.71
C LEU A 22 -1.45 -6.14 4.00
N SER A 23 -1.65 -6.57 2.76
CA SER A 23 -0.57 -6.92 1.82
C SER A 23 -0.18 -5.72 0.96
N LEU A 24 1.03 -5.73 0.36
CA LEU A 24 1.42 -4.68 -0.58
C LEU A 24 0.48 -4.60 -1.79
N ALA A 25 -0.09 -5.74 -2.21
CA ALA A 25 -1.07 -5.77 -3.28
C ALA A 25 -2.35 -5.04 -2.87
N THR A 26 -2.87 -5.29 -1.67
CA THR A 26 -4.05 -4.60 -1.12
C THR A 26 -3.83 -3.10 -1.03
N VAL A 27 -2.69 -2.68 -0.47
CA VAL A 27 -2.32 -1.27 -0.34
C VAL A 27 -2.24 -0.61 -1.72
N ARG A 28 -1.56 -1.26 -2.67
CA ARG A 28 -1.44 -0.75 -4.04
C ARG A 28 -2.80 -0.60 -4.72
N CYS A 29 -3.67 -1.61 -4.63
CA CYS A 29 -5.01 -1.56 -5.21
C CYS A 29 -5.83 -0.41 -4.62
N LEU A 30 -5.78 -0.22 -3.30
CA LEU A 30 -6.51 0.84 -2.62
C LEU A 30 -6.02 2.24 -3.03
N ILE A 31 -4.70 2.45 -3.06
CA ILE A 31 -4.13 3.72 -3.55
C ILE A 31 -4.53 3.98 -5.01
N ILE A 32 -4.46 2.96 -5.88
CA ILE A 32 -4.86 3.10 -7.28
C ILE A 32 -6.34 3.44 -7.39
N ALA A 33 -7.21 2.76 -6.64
CA ALA A 33 -8.65 3.00 -6.67
C ALA A 33 -8.98 4.46 -6.29
N ILE A 34 -8.45 4.93 -5.17
CA ILE A 34 -8.71 6.30 -4.68
C ILE A 34 -8.17 7.34 -5.66
N ILE A 35 -6.95 7.16 -6.18
CA ILE A 35 -6.38 8.10 -7.16
C ILE A 35 -7.17 8.08 -8.46
N SER A 36 -7.60 6.91 -8.94
CA SER A 36 -8.38 6.80 -10.18
C SER A 36 -9.73 7.50 -10.08
N GLU A 37 -10.34 7.50 -8.90
CA GLU A 37 -11.63 8.13 -8.66
C GLU A 37 -11.52 9.65 -8.45
N ARG A 38 -10.50 10.12 -7.72
CA ARG A 38 -10.43 11.53 -7.26
C ARG A 38 -9.42 12.40 -7.98
N ALA A 39 -8.37 11.81 -8.53
CA ALA A 39 -7.32 12.53 -9.26
C ALA A 39 -6.70 11.67 -10.38
N PRO A 40 -7.50 11.24 -11.37
CA PRO A 40 -7.00 10.42 -12.47
C PRO A 40 -5.86 11.11 -13.25
N GLU A 41 -5.81 12.44 -13.26
CA GLU A 41 -4.76 13.24 -13.90
C GLU A 41 -3.36 12.94 -13.34
N LEU A 42 -3.25 12.44 -12.11
CA LEU A 42 -1.98 12.02 -11.53
C LEU A 42 -1.34 10.90 -12.35
N PHE A 43 -2.13 9.97 -12.90
CA PHE A 43 -1.60 8.89 -13.75
C PHE A 43 -1.16 9.38 -15.14
N GLU A 44 -1.69 10.52 -15.59
CA GLU A 44 -1.31 11.13 -16.85
C GLU A 44 -0.07 12.03 -16.72
N HIS A 45 0.25 12.46 -15.49
CA HIS A 45 1.41 13.29 -15.21
C HIS A 45 2.70 12.63 -15.70
N ARG A 46 3.43 13.36 -16.54
CA ARG A 46 4.76 12.97 -17.04
C ARG A 46 5.83 13.72 -16.28
N PHE A 47 6.78 12.98 -15.72
CA PHE A 47 7.98 13.54 -15.13
C PHE A 47 8.96 14.03 -16.21
N LYS A 48 10.00 14.75 -15.79
CA LYS A 48 11.04 15.30 -16.69
C LYS A 48 11.77 14.22 -17.50
N ASP A 49 11.83 12.99 -16.99
CA ASP A 49 12.42 11.82 -17.65
C ASP A 49 11.45 11.12 -18.62
N GLY A 50 10.23 11.65 -18.81
CA GLY A 50 9.19 11.08 -19.66
C GLY A 50 8.41 9.93 -19.02
N SER A 51 8.77 9.50 -17.81
CA SER A 51 8.03 8.48 -17.08
C SER A 51 6.69 9.01 -16.57
N ARG A 52 5.71 8.11 -16.39
CA ARG A 52 4.42 8.43 -15.78
C ARG A 52 4.40 8.01 -14.32
N PHE A 53 3.58 8.68 -13.51
CA PHE A 53 3.31 8.23 -12.15
C PHE A 53 2.77 6.80 -12.14
N ARG A 54 3.36 5.97 -11.28
CA ARG A 54 2.95 4.59 -11.05
C ARG A 54 3.00 4.29 -9.57
N VAL A 55 1.96 3.62 -9.10
CA VAL A 55 1.90 3.08 -7.73
C VAL A 55 2.68 1.77 -7.72
N SER A 56 4.01 1.86 -7.67
CA SER A 56 4.91 0.71 -7.56
C SER A 56 4.98 0.18 -6.13
N ASP A 57 5.49 -1.05 -5.95
CA ASP A 57 5.72 -1.60 -4.61
C ASP A 57 6.70 -0.75 -3.78
N SER A 58 7.69 -0.12 -4.42
CA SER A 58 8.62 0.78 -3.74
C SER A 58 7.95 2.08 -3.32
N PHE A 59 7.03 2.60 -4.15
CA PHE A 59 6.17 3.73 -3.77
C PHE A 59 5.29 3.36 -2.57
N CYS A 60 4.60 2.21 -2.60
CA CYS A 60 3.73 1.76 -1.52
C CYS A 60 4.49 1.65 -0.19
N ARG A 61 5.68 1.02 -0.20
CA ARG A 61 6.52 0.92 1.01
C ARG A 61 6.90 2.30 1.55
N LYS A 62 7.36 3.21 0.69
CA LYS A 62 7.72 4.58 1.09
C LYS A 62 6.51 5.37 1.59
N PHE A 63 5.34 5.16 0.98
CA PHE A 63 4.10 5.83 1.36
C PHE A 63 3.65 5.40 2.76
N LEU A 64 3.64 4.10 3.03
CA LEU A 64 3.29 3.54 4.35
C LEU A 64 4.27 3.99 5.44
N ASP A 65 5.56 3.99 5.12
CA ASP A 65 6.60 4.43 6.05
C ASP A 65 6.47 5.92 6.38
N LYS A 66 6.30 6.78 5.38
CA LYS A 66 6.21 8.23 5.60
C LYS A 66 4.88 8.70 6.20
N SER A 67 3.77 8.09 5.81
CA SER A 67 2.43 8.59 6.17
C SER A 67 1.89 7.95 7.45
N LEU A 68 2.35 6.73 7.77
CA LEU A 68 1.82 5.91 8.86
C LEU A 68 2.91 5.37 9.79
N ALA A 69 4.20 5.55 9.48
CA ALA A 69 5.32 4.88 10.15
C ALA A 69 5.20 3.34 10.14
N TRP A 70 4.57 2.78 9.10
CA TRP A 70 4.34 1.34 8.98
C TRP A 70 5.40 0.67 8.11
N SER A 71 6.05 -0.34 8.68
CA SER A 71 6.89 -1.27 7.92
C SER A 71 6.11 -2.54 7.56
N MET A 72 6.11 -2.89 6.27
CA MET A 72 5.52 -4.14 5.80
C MET A 72 6.40 -5.30 6.23
N ARG A 73 5.91 -6.12 7.16
CA ARG A 73 6.61 -7.33 7.60
C ARG A 73 6.33 -8.46 6.61
N LYS A 74 7.40 -9.11 6.12
CA LYS A 74 7.26 -10.37 5.38
C LYS A 74 6.87 -11.45 6.39
N GLY A 75 5.79 -12.19 6.12
CA GLY A 75 5.39 -13.31 6.97
C GLY A 75 6.58 -14.24 7.21
N THR A 76 6.85 -14.57 8.47
CA THR A 76 7.93 -15.49 8.84
C THR A 76 7.50 -16.91 8.46
N LYS A 77 8.29 -17.61 7.63
CA LYS A 77 8.02 -19.00 7.22
C LYS A 77 8.26 -20.03 8.34
N ALA A 78 8.33 -19.59 9.60
CA ALA A 78 8.71 -20.41 10.73
C ALA A 78 7.64 -21.46 11.13
N ALA A 79 6.39 -21.28 10.72
CA ALA A 79 5.29 -22.20 11.06
C ALA A 79 5.22 -23.47 10.18
N GLN A 80 6.15 -23.70 9.26
CA GLN A 80 6.13 -24.88 8.38
C GLN A 80 6.81 -26.13 8.96
N LYS A 81 7.27 -26.11 10.21
CA LYS A 81 7.76 -27.33 10.86
C LYS A 81 6.60 -28.05 11.56
N LEU A 82 6.04 -29.04 10.89
CA LEU A 82 5.33 -30.13 11.58
C LEU A 82 6.37 -30.87 12.43
N PRO A 83 6.12 -31.16 13.73
CA PRO A 83 6.94 -32.11 14.45
C PRO A 83 6.82 -33.46 13.74
N VAL A 84 7.98 -34.04 13.39
CA VAL A 84 8.04 -35.45 13.01
C VAL A 84 7.79 -36.27 14.28
N ASP A 85 6.94 -37.28 14.16
CA ASP A 85 6.57 -38.33 15.11
C ASP A 85 5.41 -38.07 16.10
N ALA A 86 4.30 -38.76 15.82
CA ALA A 86 3.38 -39.35 16.80
C ALA A 86 2.94 -40.73 16.28
#